data_AF-A0A7C5K267-F1
#
_entry.id   AF-A0A7C5K267-F1
#
_cell.length_a   1.000
_cell.length_b   1.000
_cell.length_c   1.000
_cell.angle_alpha   90.00
_cell.angle_beta   90.00
_cell.angle_gamma   90.00
#
_symmetry.space_group_name_H-M   'P 1'
#
loop_
_entity.id
_entity.type
_entity.pdbx_description
1 polymer ?
#
loop_
_entity_poly.entity_id
_entity_poly.type
_entity_poly.pdbx_seq_one_letter_code
_entity_poly.pdbx_strand_id
1 'polypeptide(L)'
;MVEKLVELKNVSVKVGGSELLKNIDLAIMEGEQLGILGRSGSGKSVLLSVLRGHEEYKPAAGEVIYHVAICEACERVEASSMAGEACACGGSFVKREVDFWADKNEHHRN
;
A
#
# COMPACT_ATOMS: atom_id res chain seq x y z
N MET A 1 9.64 -18.19 3.14
CA MET A 1 9.90 -17.47 1.87
C MET A 1 9.69 -16.00 2.16
N VAL A 2 10.40 -15.09 1.49
CA VAL A 2 10.23 -13.65 1.70
C VAL A 2 9.00 -13.21 0.91
N GLU A 3 8.00 -12.66 1.58
CA GLU A 3 6.75 -12.20 0.99
C GLU A 3 6.83 -10.70 0.63
N LYS A 4 6.09 -10.27 -0.39
CA LYS A 4 5.91 -8.83 -0.65
C LYS A 4 5.06 -8.25 0.47
N LEU A 5 5.39 -7.04 0.92
CA LEU A 5 4.58 -6.25 1.85
C LEU A 5 3.76 -5.21 1.09
N VAL A 6 4.41 -4.48 0.17
CA VAL A 6 3.79 -3.44 -0.65
C VAL A 6 4.25 -3.57 -2.09
N GLU A 7 3.34 -3.41 -3.04
CA GLU A 7 3.61 -3.39 -4.47
C GLU A 7 2.93 -2.18 -5.12
N LEU A 8 3.72 -1.33 -5.79
CA LEU A 8 3.24 -0.27 -6.67
C LEU A 8 3.33 -0.77 -8.10
N LYS A 9 2.22 -0.68 -8.84
CA LYS A 9 2.16 -1.01 -10.27
C LYS A 9 1.79 0.23 -11.06
N ASN A 10 2.73 0.71 -11.88
CA ASN A 10 2.55 1.84 -12.78
C ASN A 10 1.94 3.09 -12.11
N VAL A 11 2.33 3.39 -10.87
CA VAL A 11 1.72 4.47 -10.08
C VAL A 11 2.15 5.83 -10.63
N SER A 12 1.16 6.67 -10.94
CA SER A 12 1.38 8.06 -11.38
C SER A 12 0.51 9.02 -10.57
N VAL A 13 1.08 10.16 -10.18
CA VAL A 13 0.41 11.18 -9.37
C VAL A 13 0.45 12.52 -10.08
N LYS A 14 -0.71 13.17 -10.18
CA LYS A 14 -0.86 14.49 -10.80
C LYS A 14 -1.57 15.44 -9.85
N VAL A 15 -0.98 16.60 -9.61
CA VAL A 15 -1.57 17.66 -8.78
C VAL A 15 -1.45 18.98 -9.52
N GLY A 16 -2.56 19.70 -9.66
CA GLY A 16 -2.58 21.02 -10.32
C GLY A 16 -1.99 21.02 -11.74
N GLY A 17 -2.16 19.92 -12.49
CA GLY A 17 -1.61 19.76 -13.84
C GLY A 17 -0.13 19.35 -13.91
N SER A 18 0.59 19.32 -12.77
CA SER A 18 1.96 18.82 -12.70
C SER A 18 1.98 17.32 -12.41
N GLU A 19 2.79 16.56 -13.16
CA GLU A 19 3.05 15.14 -12.91
C GLU A 19 4.17 15.01 -11.86
N LEU A 20 3.80 14.65 -10.63
CA LEU A 20 4.73 14.59 -9.48
C LEU A 20 5.42 13.24 -9.38
N LEU A 21 4.73 12.18 -9.79
CA LEU A 21 5.26 10.82 -9.94
C LEU A 21 4.77 10.26 -11.28
N LYS A 22 5.62 9.50 -11.96
CA LYS A 22 5.34 8.95 -13.28
C LYS A 22 5.77 7.49 -13.33
N ASN A 23 4.82 6.60 -13.59
CA ASN A 23 5.03 5.18 -13.86
C ASN A 23 5.98 4.53 -12.84
N ILE A 24 5.67 4.68 -11.56
CA ILE A 24 6.48 4.10 -10.48
C ILE A 24 6.08 2.64 -10.31
N ASP A 25 7.05 1.75 -10.52
CA ASP A 25 6.99 0.33 -10.17
C ASP A 25 7.97 0.06 -9.03
N LEU A 26 7.46 -0.49 -7.92
CA LEU A 26 8.24 -0.74 -6.72
C LEU A 26 7.63 -1.91 -5.95
N ALA A 27 8.46 -2.87 -5.53
CA ALA A 27 8.06 -3.89 -4.57
C ALA A 27 8.91 -3.73 -3.30
N ILE A 28 8.25 -3.74 -2.15
CA ILE A 28 8.87 -3.71 -0.82
C ILE A 28 8.58 -5.05 -0.18
N MET A 29 9.61 -5.75 0.25
CA MET A 29 9.50 -7.06 0.88
C MET A 29 9.28 -6.94 2.39
N GLU A 30 8.63 -7.93 2.99
CA GLU A 30 8.49 -7.99 4.45
C GLU A 30 9.86 -8.03 5.14
N GLY A 31 10.05 -7.13 6.12
CA GLY A 31 11.32 -6.99 6.86
C GLY A 31 12.42 -6.24 6.11
N GLU A 32 12.19 -5.79 4.88
CA GLU A 32 13.16 -5.01 4.11
C GLU A 32 13.32 -3.59 4.64
N GLN A 33 14.56 -3.07 4.62
CA GLN A 33 14.84 -1.66 4.82
C GLN A 33 15.02 -0.95 3.48
N LEU A 34 14.03 -0.13 3.09
CA LEU A 34 14.07 0.65 1.85
C LEU A 34 14.56 2.08 2.09
N GLY A 35 15.63 2.48 1.39
CA GLY A 35 16.10 3.86 1.31
C GLY A 35 15.66 4.54 0.01
N ILE A 36 14.98 5.68 0.10
CA ILE A 36 14.55 6.48 -1.07
C ILE A 36 15.47 7.69 -1.23
N LEU A 37 16.28 7.72 -2.28
CA LEU A 37 17.26 8.78 -2.55
C LEU A 37 16.88 9.59 -3.79
N GLY A 38 17.31 10.86 -3.82
CA GLY A 38 17.06 11.76 -4.95
C GLY A 38 17.14 13.24 -4.56
N ARG A 39 17.28 14.12 -5.55
CA ARG A 39 17.37 15.58 -5.36
C ARG A 39 16.11 16.15 -4.68
N SER A 40 16.20 17.34 -4.10
CA SER A 40 15.00 18.05 -3.63
C SER A 40 14.00 18.21 -4.78
N GLY A 41 12.71 18.02 -4.49
CA GLY A 41 11.64 18.07 -5.50
C GLY A 41 11.46 16.81 -6.36
N SER A 42 12.27 15.75 -6.18
CA SER A 42 12.15 14.53 -7.00
C SER A 42 10.95 13.62 -6.68
N GLY A 43 9.97 14.08 -5.90
CA GLY A 43 8.77 13.30 -5.57
C GLY A 43 8.89 12.30 -4.41
N LYS A 44 10.01 12.24 -3.67
CA LYS A 44 10.18 11.28 -2.56
C LYS A 44 9.11 11.38 -1.48
N SER A 45 8.85 12.59 -0.99
CA SER A 45 7.79 12.81 0.02
C SER A 45 6.41 12.53 -0.55
N VAL A 46 6.19 12.78 -1.85
CA VAL A 46 4.95 12.44 -2.55
C VAL A 46 4.75 10.92 -2.59
N LEU A 47 5.79 10.15 -2.92
CA LEU A 47 5.75 8.69 -2.90
C LEU A 47 5.42 8.16 -1.50
N LEU A 48 6.02 8.73 -0.45
CA LEU A 48 5.68 8.38 0.94
C LEU A 48 4.24 8.76 1.30
N SER A 49 3.72 9.89 0.79
CA SER A 49 2.32 10.29 1.01
C SER A 49 1.32 9.37 0.30
N VAL A 50 1.64 8.90 -0.91
CA VAL A 50 0.85 7.88 -1.63
C VAL A 50 0.75 6.60 -0.80
N LEU A 51 1.88 6.12 -0.28
CA LEU A 51 1.95 4.94 0.59
C LEU A 51 1.29 5.12 1.96
N ARG A 52 0.98 6.36 2.38
CA ARG A 52 0.24 6.63 3.62
C ARG A 52 -1.24 6.86 3.36
N GLY A 53 -1.66 6.89 2.10
CA GLY A 53 -3.04 7.15 1.75
C GLY A 53 -3.48 8.60 1.89
N HIS A 54 -2.58 9.57 1.72
CA HIS A 54 -2.92 10.99 1.81
C HIS A 54 -3.68 11.46 0.57
N GLU A 55 -4.97 11.81 0.72
CA GLU A 55 -5.91 12.05 -0.39
C GLU A 55 -5.44 13.06 -1.45
N GLU A 56 -4.72 14.11 -1.04
CA GLU A 56 -4.14 15.09 -1.98
C GLU A 56 -3.25 14.45 -3.06
N TYR A 57 -2.62 13.31 -2.75
CA TYR A 57 -1.69 12.60 -3.61
C TYR A 57 -2.27 11.28 -4.12
N LYS A 58 -3.61 11.15 -4.16
CA LYS A 58 -4.27 9.99 -4.76
C LYS A 58 -3.69 9.70 -6.16
N PRO A 59 -3.28 8.45 -6.47
CA PRO A 59 -2.82 8.08 -7.79
C PRO A 59 -3.86 8.42 -8.86
N ALA A 60 -3.41 9.06 -9.93
CA ALA A 60 -4.21 9.29 -11.13
C ALA A 60 -4.26 8.03 -12.02
N ALA A 61 -3.30 7.13 -11.85
CA ALA A 61 -3.22 5.83 -12.51
C ALA A 61 -2.35 4.88 -11.68
N GLY A 62 -2.53 3.58 -11.92
CA GLY A 62 -1.80 2.52 -11.23
C GLY A 62 -2.46 2.08 -9.92
N GLU A 63 -1.85 1.10 -9.29
CA GLU A 63 -2.37 0.40 -8.11
C GLU A 63 -1.33 0.43 -6.98
N VAL A 64 -1.78 0.50 -5.73
CA VAL A 64 -0.92 0.36 -4.55
C VAL A 64 -1.45 -0.80 -3.73
N ILE A 65 -0.83 -1.96 -3.91
CA ILE A 65 -1.27 -3.22 -3.36
C ILE A 65 -0.53 -3.47 -2.05
N TYR A 66 -1.28 -3.67 -0.97
CA TYR A 66 -0.77 -4.17 0.29
C TYR A 66 -1.06 -5.66 0.38
N HIS A 67 -0.02 -6.44 0.63
CA HIS A 67 -0.16 -7.86 0.93
C HIS A 67 -0.21 -8.00 2.44
N VAL A 68 -1.36 -8.42 2.95
CA VAL A 68 -1.63 -8.49 4.39
C VAL A 68 -2.26 -9.82 4.75
N ALA A 69 -2.32 -10.13 6.03
CA ALA A 69 -3.19 -11.16 6.57
C ALA A 69 -4.23 -10.51 7.50
N ILE A 70 -5.50 -10.81 7.26
CA ILE A 70 -6.62 -10.24 8.03
C ILE A 70 -7.29 -11.36 8.81
N CYS A 71 -7.51 -11.14 10.11
CA CYS A 71 -8.26 -12.07 10.94
C CYS A 71 -9.74 -12.04 10.54
N GLU A 72 -10.31 -13.18 10.15
CA GLU A 72 -11.71 -13.25 9.70
C GLU A 72 -12.73 -13.02 10.84
N ALA A 73 -12.30 -13.06 12.10
CA ALA A 73 -13.18 -12.89 13.26
C ALA A 73 -13.20 -11.46 13.83
N CYS A 74 -12.07 -10.74 13.79
CA CYS A 74 -11.95 -9.41 14.41
C CYS A 74 -11.28 -8.35 13.53
N GLU A 75 -11.01 -8.67 12.26
CA GLU A 75 -10.46 -7.75 11.26
C GLU A 75 -9.07 -7.18 11.59
N ARG A 76 -8.37 -7.75 12.58
CA ARG A 76 -6.98 -7.40 12.86
C ARG A 76 -6.13 -7.66 11.61
N VAL A 77 -5.29 -6.69 11.27
CA VAL A 77 -4.37 -6.75 10.13
C VAL A 77 -2.95 -7.00 10.63
N GLU A 78 -2.26 -7.94 10.00
CA GLU A 78 -0.85 -8.24 10.21
C GLU A 78 -0.15 -8.43 8.84
N ALA A 79 1.16 -8.66 8.86
CA ALA A 79 1.93 -9.00 7.67
C ALA A 79 1.39 -10.27 6.99
N SER A 80 1.52 -10.38 5.66
CA SER A 80 0.96 -11.50 4.89
C SER A 80 1.56 -12.86 5.27
N SER A 81 2.79 -12.87 5.76
CA SER A 81 3.44 -14.08 6.30
C SER A 81 2.75 -14.66 7.53
N MET A 82 1.89 -13.91 8.21
CA MET A 82 1.10 -14.39 9.36
C MET A 82 -0.16 -15.18 8.95
N ALA A 83 -0.44 -15.32 7.66
CA ALA A 83 -1.59 -16.09 7.20
C ALA A 83 -1.51 -17.56 7.65
N GLY A 84 -2.63 -18.09 8.16
CA GLY A 84 -2.72 -19.43 8.76
C GLY A 84 -2.46 -19.44 10.27
N GLU A 85 -1.85 -18.41 10.83
CA GLU A 85 -1.60 -18.32 12.27
C GLU A 85 -2.87 -17.95 13.06
N ALA A 86 -2.88 -18.32 14.34
CA ALA A 86 -3.95 -17.98 15.26
C ALA A 86 -3.88 -16.50 15.66
N CYS A 87 -5.02 -15.83 15.61
CA CYS A 87 -5.18 -14.48 16.13
C CYS A 87 -5.40 -14.51 17.64
N ALA A 88 -4.95 -13.47 18.35
CA ALA A 88 -5.15 -13.33 19.79
C ALA A 88 -6.64 -13.31 20.23
N CYS A 89 -7.57 -13.04 19.31
CA CYS A 89 -9.01 -13.12 19.59
C CYS A 89 -9.58 -14.56 19.51
N GLY A 90 -8.78 -15.55 19.10
CA GLY A 90 -9.22 -16.93 18.83
C GLY A 90 -9.59 -17.23 17.38
N GLY A 91 -9.61 -16.22 16.50
CA GLY A 91 -9.78 -16.39 15.05
C GLY A 91 -8.49 -16.80 14.34
N SER A 92 -8.50 -16.79 13.00
CA SER A 92 -7.34 -17.12 12.16
C SER A 92 -7.09 -16.05 11.13
N PHE A 93 -5.81 -15.78 10.84
CA PHE A 93 -5.40 -14.85 9.81
C PHE A 93 -5.49 -15.47 8.42
N VAL A 94 -6.05 -14.76 7.46
CA VAL A 94 -6.11 -15.20 6.05
C VAL A 94 -5.49 -14.14 5.15
N LYS A 95 -4.63 -14.59 4.24
CA LYS A 95 -3.93 -13.71 3.29
C LYS A 95 -4.92 -12.96 2.40
N ARG A 96 -4.64 -11.68 2.17
CA ARG A 96 -5.39 -10.78 1.29
C ARG A 96 -4.42 -9.87 0.54
N GLU A 97 -4.80 -9.51 -0.67
CA GLU A 97 -4.17 -8.45 -1.45
C GLU A 97 -5.19 -7.32 -1.56
N VAL A 98 -4.80 -6.13 -1.15
CA VAL A 98 -5.68 -4.98 -1.00
C VAL A 98 -5.13 -3.86 -1.87
N ASP A 99 -5.84 -3.46 -2.92
CA ASP A 99 -5.53 -2.20 -3.60
C ASP A 99 -6.09 -1.06 -2.75
N PHE A 100 -5.18 -0.43 -2.01
CA PHE A 100 -5.50 0.58 -1.01
C PHE A 100 -6.34 1.72 -1.57
N TRP A 101 -6.11 2.13 -2.82
CA TRP A 101 -6.79 3.27 -3.42
C TRP A 101 -8.07 2.90 -4.15
N ALA A 102 -8.27 1.64 -4.53
CA ALA A 102 -9.53 1.14 -5.05
C ALA A 102 -10.55 0.98 -3.91
N ASP A 103 -10.15 0.32 -2.82
CA ASP A 103 -11.04 -0.04 -1.71
C ASP A 103 -11.47 1.17 -0.88
N LYS A 104 -10.64 2.23 -0.84
CA LYS A 104 -11.03 3.52 -0.24
C LYS A 104 -12.22 4.20 -0.92
N ASN A 105 -12.49 3.90 -2.20
CA ASN A 105 -13.58 4.56 -2.92
C ASN A 105 -14.98 4.07 -2.50
N GLU A 106 -15.07 3.02 -1.70
CA GLU A 106 -16.36 2.45 -1.26
C GLU A 106 -16.92 3.15 -0.02
N HIS A 107 -16.10 3.85 0.77
CA HIS A 107 -16.50 4.47 2.04
C HIS A 107 -16.90 5.95 1.93
N HIS A 108 -16.91 6.53 0.71
CA HIS A 108 -17.34 7.91 0.44
C HIS A 108 -18.70 8.02 -0.29
N ARG A 109 -19.55 7.00 -0.19
CA ARG A 109 -20.98 7.10 -0.54
C ARG A 109 -21.84 7.12 0.73
N ASN A 110 -21.82 8.22 1.47
CA ASN A 110 -22.95 8.69 2.28
C ASN A 110 -22.77 10.16 2.66
#